data_AF-K6TJ13-F1
#
_entry.id   AF-K6TJ13-F1
#
_cell.length_a   1.000
_cell.length_b   1.000
_cell.length_c   1.000
_cell.angle_alpha   90.00
_cell.angle_beta   90.00
_cell.angle_gamma   90.00
#
_symmetry.space_group_name_H-M   'P 1'
#
loop_
_entity.id
_entity.type
_entity.pdbx_description
1 polymer ?
#
loop_
_entity_poly.entity_id
_entity_poly.type
_entity_poly.pdbx_seq_one_letter_code
_entity_poly.pdbx_strand_id
1 'polypeptide(L)'
;MNKKDEKKEINEMSFEDFLNKSIDRSGKQKNEEKIDIPGWGSVPFRRPNNDQILDYLNAQGNAIKFNKDGLIMGTDLKSLSESAAEFIYFTCPYLQNTSLQEAHEVKDPLDTAIKIFGVENVVDIANLILKKFNIEKTIRKSIKN
;
A
#
# COMPACT_ATOMS: atom_id res chain seq x y z
N MET A 1 13.68 -24.28 -48.88
CA MET A 1 13.17 -23.11 -48.14
C MET A 1 13.52 -23.30 -46.67
N ASN A 2 14.60 -22.68 -46.21
CA ASN A 2 15.09 -22.76 -44.83
C ASN A 2 14.41 -21.70 -43.96
N LYS A 3 13.67 -22.10 -42.94
CA LYS A 3 13.40 -21.25 -41.77
C LYS A 3 14.38 -21.68 -40.69
N LYS A 4 15.41 -20.85 -40.45
CA LYS A 4 16.27 -20.98 -39.27
C LYS A 4 15.47 -20.45 -38.09
N ASP A 5 15.24 -21.32 -37.11
CA ASP A 5 14.80 -20.91 -35.79
C ASP A 5 15.94 -20.14 -35.12
N GLU A 6 15.80 -18.81 -35.04
CA GLU A 6 16.70 -17.97 -34.24
C GLU A 6 16.44 -18.27 -32.75
N LYS A 7 17.30 -19.11 -32.16
CA LYS A 7 17.44 -19.20 -30.71
C LYS A 7 17.94 -17.84 -30.21
N LYS A 8 17.06 -17.10 -29.53
CA LYS A 8 17.43 -15.88 -28.80
C LYS A 8 18.41 -16.27 -27.69
N GLU A 9 19.68 -15.90 -27.82
CA GLU A 9 20.65 -16.05 -26.74
C GLU A 9 20.18 -15.27 -25.52
N ILE A 10 19.99 -15.98 -24.40
CA ILE A 10 19.73 -15.36 -23.10
C ILE A 10 21.11 -14.98 -22.56
N ASN A 11 21.52 -13.72 -22.76
CA ASN A 11 22.72 -13.19 -22.11
C ASN A 11 22.47 -13.09 -20.61
N GLU A 12 23.18 -13.92 -19.85
CA GLU A 12 23.17 -13.88 -18.38
C GLU A 12 23.78 -12.56 -17.90
N MET A 13 23.10 -11.89 -16.97
CA MET A 13 23.53 -10.60 -16.44
C MET A 13 24.65 -10.80 -15.42
N SER A 14 25.65 -9.92 -15.43
CA SER A 14 26.70 -9.95 -14.39
C SER A 14 26.13 -9.57 -13.03
N PHE A 15 26.76 -10.03 -11.95
CA PHE A 15 26.37 -9.62 -10.60
C PHE A 15 26.51 -8.10 -10.38
N GLU A 16 27.52 -7.45 -10.97
CA GLU A 16 27.69 -5.99 -10.90
C GLU A 16 26.55 -5.26 -11.61
N ASP A 17 26.12 -5.74 -12.78
CA ASP A 17 24.96 -5.19 -13.48
C ASP A 17 23.66 -5.40 -12.70
N PHE A 18 23.51 -6.55 -12.05
CA PHE A 18 22.37 -6.82 -11.16
C PHE A 18 22.38 -5.87 -9.95
N LEU A 19 23.53 -5.69 -9.31
CA LEU A 19 23.70 -4.80 -8.16
C LEU A 19 23.36 -3.36 -8.54
N ASN A 20 23.95 -2.85 -9.63
CA ASN A 20 23.69 -1.50 -10.12
C ASN A 20 22.21 -1.28 -10.45
N LYS A 21 21.55 -2.26 -11.11
CA LYS A 21 20.11 -2.18 -11.40
C LYS A 21 19.25 -2.26 -10.13
N SER A 22 19.67 -3.01 -9.11
CA SER A 22 18.92 -3.10 -7.85
C SER A 22 18.99 -1.80 -7.04
N ILE A 23 20.17 -1.16 -6.98
CA ILE A 23 20.39 0.13 -6.32
C ILE A 23 19.65 1.25 -7.07
N ASP A 24 19.74 1.29 -8.41
CA ASP A 24 19.02 2.28 -9.22
C ASP A 24 17.48 2.15 -9.04
N ARG A 25 16.99 0.91 -8.90
CA ARG A 25 15.57 0.65 -8.64
C ARG A 25 15.11 1.03 -7.23
N SER A 26 15.98 0.96 -6.22
CA SER A 26 15.66 1.37 -4.85
C SER A 26 15.77 2.89 -4.68
N GLY A 27 16.82 3.52 -5.22
CA GLY A 27 17.06 4.97 -5.13
C GLY A 27 16.02 5.84 -5.85
N LYS A 28 15.31 5.29 -6.84
CA LYS A 28 14.22 5.97 -7.56
C LYS A 28 12.87 5.94 -6.84
N GLN A 29 12.74 5.21 -5.74
CA GLN A 29 11.49 5.15 -4.99
C GLN A 29 11.35 6.39 -4.11
N LYS A 30 10.23 7.09 -4.25
CA LYS A 30 9.91 8.20 -3.36
C LYS A 30 9.61 7.66 -1.96
N ASN A 31 10.33 8.16 -0.97
CA ASN A 31 10.22 7.73 0.42
C ASN A 31 9.15 8.49 1.22
N GLU A 32 8.77 9.69 0.74
CA GLU A 32 7.72 10.50 1.33
C GLU A 32 6.95 11.22 0.21
N GLU A 33 5.64 11.37 0.39
CA GLU A 33 4.74 12.07 -0.51
C GLU A 33 3.72 12.86 0.29
N LYS A 34 3.36 14.05 -0.23
CA LYS A 34 2.25 14.83 0.27
C LYS A 34 0.98 14.43 -0.47
N ILE A 35 -0.04 14.00 0.27
CA ILE A 35 -1.32 13.57 -0.29
C ILE A 35 -2.37 14.58 0.16
N ASP A 36 -3.13 15.09 -0.81
CA ASP A 36 -4.25 15.98 -0.54
C ASP A 36 -5.44 15.15 -0.04
N ILE A 37 -5.84 15.39 1.21
CA ILE A 37 -6.92 14.70 1.89
C ILE A 37 -8.10 15.68 2.03
N PRO A 38 -9.31 15.34 1.53
CA PRO A 38 -10.48 16.21 1.63
C PRO A 38 -10.73 16.67 3.08
N GLY A 39 -10.89 17.98 3.28
CA GLY A 39 -11.12 18.57 4.62
C GLY A 39 -9.85 18.79 5.47
N TRP A 40 -8.70 18.22 5.07
CA TRP A 40 -7.44 18.31 5.80
C TRP A 40 -6.33 18.99 5.00
N GLY A 41 -6.45 19.02 3.68
CA GLY A 41 -5.42 19.51 2.78
C GLY A 41 -4.25 18.53 2.64
N SER A 42 -3.07 19.07 2.36
CA SER A 42 -1.87 18.27 2.06
C SER A 42 -1.21 17.68 3.32
N VAL A 43 -1.34 16.37 3.52
CA VAL A 43 -0.75 15.62 4.65
C VAL A 43 0.45 14.79 4.18
N PRO A 44 1.58 14.74 4.91
CA PRO A 44 2.74 13.94 4.55
C PRO A 44 2.56 12.47 4.92
N PHE A 45 2.88 11.59 3.97
CA PHE A 45 2.91 10.14 4.14
C PHE A 45 4.25 9.59 3.71
N ARG A 46 4.77 8.64 4.47
CA ARG A 46 5.96 7.85 4.13
C ARG A 46 5.56 6.64 3.30
N ARG A 47 6.49 6.16 2.48
CA ARG A 47 6.33 4.93 1.73
C ARG A 47 6.16 3.76 2.72
N PRO A 48 5.04 3.01 2.66
CA PRO A 48 4.88 1.82 3.47
C PRO A 48 5.93 0.76 3.07
N ASN A 49 6.37 -0.03 4.05
CA ASN A 49 7.22 -1.19 3.78
C ASN A 49 6.40 -2.33 3.15
N ASN A 50 7.09 -3.38 2.68
CA ASN A 50 6.42 -4.49 1.99
C ASN A 50 5.43 -5.22 2.89
N ASP A 51 5.73 -5.40 4.17
CA ASP A 51 4.87 -6.11 5.11
C ASP A 51 3.56 -5.34 5.32
N GLN A 52 3.65 -4.03 5.59
CA GLN A 52 2.49 -3.14 5.72
C GLN A 52 1.60 -3.15 4.46
N ILE A 53 2.22 -3.19 3.27
CA ILE A 53 1.48 -3.32 2.02
C ILE A 53 0.76 -4.67 1.95
N LEU A 54 1.47 -5.77 2.22
CA LEU A 54 0.91 -7.11 2.15
C LEU A 54 -0.20 -7.33 3.18
N ASP A 55 -0.02 -6.83 4.40
CA ASP A 55 -1.00 -6.93 5.47
C ASP A 55 -2.30 -6.22 5.09
N TYR A 56 -2.22 -4.99 4.57
CA TYR A 56 -3.40 -4.26 4.13
C TYR A 56 -4.08 -4.92 2.91
N LEU A 57 -3.31 -5.43 1.94
CA LEU A 57 -3.87 -6.14 0.78
C LEU A 57 -4.53 -7.47 1.18
N ASN A 58 -3.92 -8.21 2.10
CA ASN A 58 -4.50 -9.43 2.66
C ASN A 58 -5.78 -9.11 3.42
N ALA A 59 -5.81 -8.04 4.21
CA ALA A 59 -7.01 -7.58 4.89
C ALA A 59 -8.13 -7.24 3.90
N GLN A 60 -7.83 -6.56 2.79
CA GLN A 60 -8.80 -6.30 1.72
C GLN A 60 -9.37 -7.59 1.13
N GLY A 61 -8.52 -8.57 0.82
CA GLY A 61 -8.96 -9.86 0.29
C GLY A 61 -9.82 -10.63 1.29
N ASN A 62 -9.38 -10.70 2.54
CA ASN A 62 -10.06 -11.44 3.62
C ASN A 62 -11.37 -10.78 4.06
N ALA A 63 -11.52 -9.47 3.85
CA ALA A 63 -12.77 -8.77 4.14
C ALA A 63 -13.91 -9.22 3.21
N ILE A 64 -13.62 -9.77 2.03
CA ILE A 64 -14.64 -10.25 1.09
C ILE A 64 -15.14 -11.62 1.54
N LYS A 65 -16.44 -11.71 1.85
CA LYS A 65 -17.09 -12.96 2.26
C LYS A 65 -17.71 -13.64 1.04
N PHE A 66 -17.42 -14.93 0.87
CA PHE A 66 -17.95 -15.75 -0.21
C PHE A 66 -18.93 -16.82 0.30
N ASN A 67 -19.94 -17.16 -0.50
CA ASN A 67 -20.77 -18.33 -0.26
C ASN A 67 -20.07 -19.62 -0.76
N LYS A 68 -20.73 -20.78 -0.60
CA LYS A 68 -20.21 -22.08 -1.04
C LYS A 68 -19.96 -22.18 -2.55
N ASP A 69 -20.66 -21.35 -3.33
CA ASP A 69 -20.56 -21.32 -4.80
C ASP A 69 -19.53 -20.28 -5.29
N GLY A 70 -18.80 -19.62 -4.38
CA GLY A 70 -17.81 -18.60 -4.70
C GLY A 70 -18.39 -17.23 -5.06
N LEU A 71 -19.67 -16.97 -4.76
CA LEU A 71 -20.32 -15.66 -4.94
C LEU A 71 -20.10 -14.76 -3.73
N ILE A 72 -19.86 -13.48 -3.97
CA ILE A 72 -19.68 -12.48 -2.91
C ILE A 72 -21.00 -12.28 -2.14
N MET A 73 -20.96 -12.52 -0.83
CA MET A 73 -22.08 -12.33 0.10
C MET A 73 -22.05 -10.99 0.83
N GLY A 74 -20.87 -10.39 0.94
CA GLY A 74 -20.70 -9.12 1.63
C GLY A 74 -19.24 -8.82 1.94
N THR A 75 -19.04 -7.71 2.64
CA THR A 75 -17.71 -7.22 3.03
C THR A 75 -17.69 -6.97 4.53
N ASP A 76 -16.63 -7.43 5.21
CA ASP A 76 -16.36 -7.09 6.61
C ASP A 76 -15.79 -5.67 6.70
N LEU A 77 -16.68 -4.68 6.68
CA LEU A 77 -16.29 -3.27 6.69
C LEU A 77 -15.56 -2.88 7.98
N LYS A 78 -15.83 -3.56 9.10
CA LYS A 78 -15.14 -3.31 10.37
C LYS A 78 -13.66 -3.70 10.25
N SER A 79 -13.40 -4.96 9.90
CA SER A 79 -12.02 -5.44 9.74
C SER A 79 -11.27 -4.64 8.68
N LEU A 80 -11.93 -4.29 7.58
CA LEU A 80 -11.32 -3.49 6.52
C LEU A 80 -10.93 -2.09 6.99
N SER A 81 -11.82 -1.41 7.74
CA SER A 81 -11.57 -0.07 8.24
C SER A 81 -10.49 -0.04 9.32
N GLU A 82 -10.47 -1.05 10.21
CA GLU A 82 -9.42 -1.21 11.23
C GLU A 82 -8.04 -1.42 10.58
N SER A 83 -7.93 -2.31 9.59
CA SER A 83 -6.66 -2.50 8.86
C SER A 83 -6.25 -1.28 8.04
N ALA A 84 -7.21 -0.56 7.46
CA ALA A 84 -6.91 0.71 6.77
C ALA A 84 -6.37 1.76 7.74
N ALA A 85 -6.96 1.87 8.93
CA ALA A 85 -6.54 2.80 9.97
C ALA A 85 -5.11 2.51 10.44
N GLU A 86 -4.80 1.25 10.69
CA GLU A 86 -3.45 0.80 11.07
C GLU A 86 -2.42 1.13 9.98
N PHE A 87 -2.76 0.84 8.71
CA PHE A 87 -1.90 1.16 7.57
C PHE A 87 -1.62 2.67 7.45
N ILE A 88 -2.64 3.51 7.65
CA ILE A 88 -2.51 4.97 7.65
C ILE A 88 -1.65 5.44 8.84
N TYR A 89 -1.86 4.89 10.03
CA TYR A 89 -1.11 5.24 11.23
C TYR A 89 0.40 5.06 11.05
N PHE A 90 0.82 3.93 10.46
CA PHE A 90 2.24 3.67 10.25
C PHE A 90 2.85 4.47 9.09
N THR A 91 2.03 4.98 8.18
CA THR A 91 2.50 5.75 7.03
C THR A 91 2.47 7.26 7.29
N CYS A 92 1.64 7.76 8.22
CA CYS A 92 1.51 9.18 8.53
C CYS A 92 2.23 9.56 9.84
N PRO A 93 3.36 10.29 9.80
CA PRO A 93 4.09 10.68 11.01
C PRO A 93 3.29 11.57 11.97
N TYR A 94 2.34 12.35 11.45
CA TYR A 94 1.51 13.23 12.28
C TYR A 94 0.57 12.45 13.20
N LEU A 95 0.09 11.29 12.78
CA LEU A 95 -0.77 10.44 13.63
C LEU A 95 -0.03 9.78 14.78
N GLN A 96 1.30 9.71 14.72
CA GLN A 96 2.15 9.18 15.78
C GLN A 96 2.54 10.26 16.81
N ASN A 97 2.10 11.51 16.60
CA ASN A 97 2.38 12.60 17.52
C ASN A 97 1.51 12.49 18.77
N THR A 98 2.14 12.46 19.95
CA THR A 98 1.43 12.31 21.23
C THR A 98 0.50 13.49 21.53
N SER A 99 0.87 14.72 21.17
CA SER A 99 0.00 15.89 21.38
C SER A 99 -1.27 15.82 20.54
N LEU A 100 -1.20 15.26 19.32
CA LEU A 100 -2.40 14.99 18.51
C LEU A 100 -3.27 13.92 19.19
N GLN A 101 -2.67 12.82 19.64
CA GLN A 101 -3.39 11.74 20.31
C GLN A 101 -4.08 12.20 21.60
N GLU A 102 -3.38 12.99 22.42
CA GLU A 102 -3.92 13.58 23.65
C GLU A 102 -5.06 14.55 23.36
N ALA A 103 -4.90 15.44 22.37
CA ALA A 103 -5.92 16.41 21.99
C ALA A 103 -7.23 15.76 21.49
N HIS A 104 -7.14 14.54 20.97
CA HIS A 104 -8.27 13.77 20.46
C HIS A 104 -8.69 12.61 21.39
N GLU A 105 -8.16 12.57 22.62
CA GLU A 105 -8.45 11.55 23.64
C GLU A 105 -8.29 10.11 23.11
N VAL A 106 -7.27 9.91 22.28
CA VAL A 106 -6.94 8.62 21.69
C VAL A 106 -6.36 7.70 22.76
N LYS A 107 -7.01 6.56 23.00
CA LYS A 107 -6.56 5.55 23.97
C LYS A 107 -5.66 4.50 23.32
N ASP A 108 -6.06 4.02 22.15
CA ASP A 108 -5.26 3.14 21.31
C ASP A 108 -4.67 3.95 20.15
N PRO A 109 -3.33 4.06 20.02
CA PRO A 109 -2.71 4.77 18.92
C PRO A 109 -3.19 4.35 17.53
N LEU A 110 -3.57 3.08 17.34
CA LEU A 110 -4.07 2.60 16.05
C LEU A 110 -5.45 3.18 15.68
N ASP A 111 -6.22 3.62 16.68
CA ASP A 111 -7.49 4.33 16.45
C ASP A 111 -7.30 5.78 15.99
N THR A 112 -6.09 6.33 16.05
CA THR A 112 -5.83 7.74 15.71
C THR A 112 -6.33 8.07 14.30
N ALA A 113 -6.06 7.20 13.32
CA ALA A 113 -6.49 7.44 11.94
C ALA A 113 -8.02 7.54 11.81
N ILE A 114 -8.78 6.69 12.52
CA ILE A 114 -10.25 6.74 12.53
C ILE A 114 -10.75 7.99 13.25
N LYS A 115 -10.13 8.35 14.38
CA LYS A 115 -10.51 9.52 15.18
C LYS A 115 -10.29 10.84 14.43
N ILE A 116 -9.21 10.91 13.65
CA ILE A 116 -8.84 12.09 12.88
C ILE A 116 -9.62 12.12 11.56
N PHE A 117 -9.52 11.08 10.75
CA PHE A 117 -10.05 11.14 9.38
C PHE A 117 -11.50 10.66 9.25
N GLY A 118 -12.07 9.98 10.24
CA GLY A 118 -13.41 9.39 10.16
C GLY A 118 -13.38 7.98 9.53
N VAL A 119 -14.23 7.09 10.06
CA VAL A 119 -14.31 5.68 9.64
C VAL A 119 -14.70 5.54 8.17
N GLU A 120 -15.47 6.49 7.65
CA GLU A 120 -15.91 6.52 6.26
C GLU A 120 -14.80 6.86 5.26
N ASN A 121 -13.68 7.44 5.72
CA ASN A 121 -12.61 7.93 4.86
C ASN A 121 -11.34 7.07 4.89
N VAL A 122 -11.11 6.28 5.94
CA VAL A 122 -9.83 5.56 6.11
C VAL A 122 -9.53 4.57 4.97
N VAL A 123 -10.53 3.88 4.42
CA VAL A 123 -10.31 2.96 3.30
C VAL A 123 -9.87 3.72 2.04
N ASP A 124 -10.50 4.86 1.76
CA ASP A 124 -10.18 5.68 0.60
C ASP A 124 -8.79 6.31 0.71
N ILE A 125 -8.43 6.80 1.89
CA ILE A 125 -7.10 7.36 2.17
C ILE A 125 -6.02 6.28 2.00
N ALA A 126 -6.23 5.08 2.54
CA ALA A 126 -5.29 3.97 2.38
C ALA A 126 -5.09 3.61 0.89
N ASN A 127 -6.15 3.59 0.10
CA ASN A 127 -6.08 3.36 -1.35
C ASN A 127 -5.36 4.50 -2.09
N LEU A 128 -5.56 5.76 -1.67
CA LEU A 128 -4.82 6.90 -2.22
C LEU A 128 -3.32 6.79 -1.95
N ILE A 129 -2.91 6.35 -0.76
CA ILE A 129 -1.50 6.09 -0.42
C ILE A 129 -0.92 5.03 -1.37
N LEU A 130 -1.59 3.88 -1.52
CA LEU A 130 -1.14 2.82 -2.44
C LEU A 130 -0.95 3.34 -3.88
N LYS A 131 -1.91 4.13 -4.37
CA LYS A 131 -1.88 4.73 -5.70
C LYS A 131 -0.72 5.72 -5.86
N LYS A 132 -0.53 6.62 -4.89
CA LYS A 132 0.53 7.66 -4.93
C LYS A 132 1.93 7.05 -4.93
N PHE A 133 2.14 5.99 -4.17
CA PHE A 133 3.40 5.24 -4.15
C PHE A 133 3.57 4.24 -5.31
N ASN A 134 2.65 4.25 -6.30
CA ASN A 134 2.62 3.36 -7.47
C ASN A 134 2.69 1.86 -7.11
N ILE A 135 2.12 1.47 -5.97
CA ILE A 135 2.18 0.08 -5.47
C ILE A 135 1.31 -0.83 -6.34
N GLU A 136 0.10 -0.38 -6.71
CA GLU A 136 -0.82 -1.13 -7.56
C GLU A 136 -0.23 -1.46 -8.95
N LYS A 137 0.50 -0.50 -9.55
CA LYS A 137 1.18 -0.71 -10.84
C LYS A 137 2.31 -1.72 -10.73
N THR A 138 2.97 -1.79 -9.58
CA THR A 138 4.07 -2.73 -9.34
C THR A 138 3.53 -4.16 -9.27
N ILE A 139 2.46 -4.38 -8.49
CA ILE A 139 1.83 -5.70 -8.33
C ILE A 139 1.25 -6.23 -9.66
N ARG A 140 0.55 -5.39 -10.44
CA ARG A 140 -0.03 -5.81 -11.73
C ARG A 140 1.02 -6.15 -12.80
N LYS A 141 2.22 -5.55 -12.73
CA LYS A 141 3.33 -5.90 -13.64
C LYS A 141 3.98 -7.23 -13.28
N SER A 142 4.04 -7.58 -12.00
CA SER A 142 4.61 -8.85 -11.52
C SER A 142 3.80 -10.09 -11.95
N ILE A 143 2.49 -9.93 -12.21
CA ILE A 143 1.59 -11.04 -12.58
C ILE A 143 1.59 -11.30 -14.10
N LYS A 144 2.07 -10.34 -14.91
CA LYS A 144 2.09 -10.45 -16.38
C LYS A 144 3.42 -10.98 -16.97
N ASN A 145 4.42 -11.22 -16.13
CA ASN A 145 5.73 -11.74 -16.55
C ASN A 145 5.94 -13.14 -16.00
#